data_AF-A0A6V4VBC5-F1
#
_entry.id   AF-A0A6V4VBC5-F1
#
_cell.length_a   1.000
_cell.length_b   1.000
_cell.length_c   1.000
_cell.angle_alpha   90.00
_cell.angle_beta   90.00
_cell.angle_gamma   90.00
#
_symmetry.space_group_name_H-M   'P 1'
#
loop_
_entity.id
_entity.type
_entity.pdbx_description
1 polymer ?
#
loop_
_entity_poly.entity_id
_entity_poly.type
_entity_poly.pdbx_seq_one_letter_code
_entity_poly.pdbx_strand_id
1 'polypeptide(L)'
;MSVPSPFSSALAALAESQYEGAEAFLTACSTLRILLLGATDAKRRSVRRTNPRIASVIGVAGIEEAMLSLGFREEGERITLDDSVDRFAGVALLDSAAGGVRRHGLAPIQRTSDTKGWSAELHAPCVLDANPKFKGAVLDLRPRDGAPSGVLAFHNSPFSNWWPCGASIEFCHLGVSLRFATSEAILMAFKQHLLAPMAGVAPHASLAAALGTHAAIHSPAESKEVAARATRRASDYTWWAHHGVHVLVGAAVCLLKFSQDVGLRRLLLRTQGVLIVEAAPHDGAWGVAMNTSQALRAVDELPRRFGPRSEAQDPVQFDVGANRIIRPSCEANALGKALMVARDALLAGADAPASMELRDAVALAARQMRLDELPVDWECAERKLADALTASV
;
A
#
# COMPACT_ATOMS: atom_id res chain seq x y z
N MET A 1 -27.85 -8.58 -18.42
CA MET A 1 -27.06 -9.81 -18.25
C MET A 1 -25.66 -9.39 -17.89
N SER A 2 -25.13 -9.77 -16.72
CA SER A 2 -23.76 -9.41 -16.34
C SER A 2 -22.78 -10.15 -17.26
N VAL A 3 -21.86 -9.43 -17.87
CA VAL A 3 -20.76 -10.06 -18.62
C VAL A 3 -19.98 -10.96 -17.64
N PRO A 4 -19.74 -12.24 -17.96
CA PRO A 4 -18.95 -13.12 -17.10
C PRO A 4 -17.58 -12.51 -16.82
N SER A 5 -17.06 -12.67 -15.60
CA SER A 5 -15.69 -12.24 -15.28
C SER A 5 -14.71 -12.95 -16.22
N PRO A 6 -13.68 -12.27 -16.75
CA PRO A 6 -12.61 -12.89 -17.54
C PRO A 6 -11.97 -14.13 -16.92
N PHE A 7 -12.03 -14.23 -15.59
CA PHE A 7 -11.41 -15.31 -14.82
C PHE A 7 -12.40 -16.42 -14.42
N SER A 8 -13.65 -16.40 -14.89
CA SER A 8 -14.69 -17.34 -14.44
C SER A 8 -14.28 -18.80 -14.66
N SER A 9 -13.76 -19.14 -15.84
CA SER A 9 -13.28 -20.48 -16.18
C SER A 9 -12.09 -20.91 -15.32
N ALA A 10 -11.13 -20.02 -15.10
CA ALA A 10 -9.94 -20.31 -14.28
C ALA A 10 -10.31 -20.52 -12.80
N LEU A 11 -11.24 -19.71 -12.27
CA LEU A 11 -11.74 -19.85 -10.91
C LEU A 11 -12.58 -21.13 -10.72
N ALA A 12 -13.36 -21.54 -11.73
CA ALA A 12 -14.08 -22.81 -11.71
C ALA A 12 -13.11 -24.00 -11.66
N ALA A 13 -12.09 -24.02 -12.52
CA ALA A 13 -11.06 -25.06 -12.52
C ALA A 13 -10.31 -25.15 -11.17
N LEU A 14 -10.01 -24.01 -10.54
CA LEU A 14 -9.46 -24.00 -9.18
C LEU A 14 -10.43 -24.60 -8.16
N ALA A 15 -11.72 -24.26 -8.22
CA ALA A 15 -12.70 -24.80 -7.28
C ALA A 15 -12.86 -26.32 -7.42
N GLU A 16 -12.89 -26.83 -8.67
CA GLU A 16 -12.97 -28.26 -8.97
C GLU A 16 -11.76 -29.05 -8.46
N SER A 17 -10.57 -28.45 -8.56
CA SER A 17 -9.31 -29.01 -8.05
C SER A 17 -9.07 -28.74 -6.56
N GLN A 18 -10.07 -28.25 -5.82
CA GLN A 18 -9.91 -27.86 -4.41
C GLN A 18 -8.72 -26.93 -4.17
N TYR A 19 -8.44 -26.06 -5.14
CA TYR A 19 -7.37 -25.07 -5.14
C TYR A 19 -5.94 -25.64 -5.20
N GLU A 20 -5.74 -26.90 -5.62
CA GLU A 20 -4.42 -27.53 -5.81
C GLU A 20 -3.51 -26.82 -6.85
N GLY A 21 -4.03 -25.84 -7.60
CA GLY A 21 -3.28 -24.99 -8.55
C GLY A 21 -3.18 -23.51 -8.16
N ALA A 22 -3.54 -23.12 -6.94
CA ALA A 22 -3.67 -21.71 -6.56
C ALA A 22 -2.36 -20.90 -6.73
N GLU A 23 -1.21 -21.49 -6.43
CA GLU A 23 0.09 -20.81 -6.59
C GLU A 23 0.41 -20.48 -8.05
N ALA A 24 0.17 -21.43 -8.96
CA ALA A 24 0.35 -21.23 -10.39
C ALA A 24 -0.59 -20.15 -10.92
N PHE A 25 -1.85 -20.17 -10.49
CA PHE A 25 -2.82 -19.11 -10.83
C PHE A 25 -2.41 -17.73 -10.32
N LEU A 26 -1.99 -17.62 -9.06
CA LEU A 26 -1.54 -16.36 -8.47
C LEU A 26 -0.28 -15.82 -9.17
N THR A 27 0.65 -16.71 -9.51
CA THR A 27 1.86 -16.38 -10.28
C THR A 27 1.50 -15.88 -11.68
N ALA A 28 0.56 -16.55 -12.34
CA ALA A 28 0.05 -16.10 -13.64
C ALA A 28 -0.58 -14.71 -13.55
N CYS A 29 -1.41 -14.47 -12.53
CA CYS A 29 -2.03 -13.16 -12.31
C CYS A 29 -0.99 -12.05 -12.04
N SER A 30 0.02 -12.33 -11.20
CA SER A 30 1.12 -11.38 -10.94
C SER A 30 1.90 -11.05 -12.21
N THR A 31 2.18 -12.04 -13.06
CA THR A 31 2.86 -11.80 -14.34
C THR A 31 2.01 -10.95 -15.29
N LEU A 32 0.73 -11.27 -15.45
CA LEU A 32 -0.19 -10.50 -16.30
C LEU A 32 -0.34 -9.05 -15.79
N ARG A 33 -0.41 -8.85 -14.48
CA ARG A 33 -0.42 -7.51 -13.85
C ARG A 33 0.81 -6.69 -14.25
N ILE A 34 2.01 -7.28 -14.19
CA ILE A 34 3.27 -6.62 -14.58
C ILE A 34 3.24 -6.23 -16.07
N LEU A 35 2.73 -7.10 -16.94
CA LEU A 35 2.63 -6.81 -18.38
C LEU A 35 1.68 -5.66 -18.67
N LEU A 36 0.48 -5.67 -18.06
CA LEU A 36 -0.52 -4.61 -18.23
C LEU A 36 0.01 -3.24 -17.76
N LEU A 37 0.63 -3.17 -16.59
CA LEU A 37 1.21 -1.91 -16.08
C LEU A 37 2.45 -1.49 -16.89
N GLY A 38 3.23 -2.45 -17.37
CA GLY A 38 4.43 -2.20 -18.18
C GLY A 38 4.14 -1.74 -19.61
N ALA A 39 2.90 -1.92 -20.10
CA ALA A 39 2.48 -1.57 -21.45
C ALA A 39 2.40 -0.05 -21.73
N THR A 40 2.73 0.80 -20.74
CA THR A 40 3.07 2.22 -20.97
C THR A 40 4.19 2.37 -22.01
N ASP A 41 5.19 1.48 -21.96
CA ASP A 41 6.27 1.40 -22.93
C ASP A 41 5.86 0.51 -24.12
N ALA A 42 5.78 1.09 -25.32
CA ALA A 42 5.44 0.37 -26.55
C ALA A 42 6.33 -0.87 -26.77
N LYS A 43 7.60 -0.84 -26.33
CA LYS A 43 8.51 -2.00 -26.45
C LYS A 43 8.12 -3.16 -25.54
N ARG A 44 7.34 -2.92 -24.49
CA ARG A 44 6.89 -3.92 -23.51
C ARG A 44 5.50 -4.49 -23.80
N ARG A 45 4.78 -3.94 -24.79
CA ARG A 45 3.45 -4.42 -25.19
C ARG A 45 3.47 -5.77 -25.88
N SER A 46 4.61 -6.16 -26.42
CA SER A 46 4.76 -7.42 -27.15
C SER A 46 5.90 -8.25 -26.57
N VAL A 47 5.61 -9.49 -26.23
CA VAL A 47 6.53 -10.43 -25.61
C VAL A 47 6.52 -11.76 -26.36
N ARG A 48 7.66 -12.44 -26.44
CA ARG A 48 7.74 -13.76 -27.07
C ARG A 48 7.03 -14.80 -26.19
N ARG A 49 6.30 -15.74 -26.80
CA ARG A 49 5.66 -16.88 -26.13
C ARG A 49 6.67 -17.71 -25.33
N THR A 50 7.88 -17.85 -25.87
CA THR A 50 9.01 -18.54 -25.25
C THR A 50 9.69 -17.77 -24.11
N ASN A 51 9.27 -16.55 -23.81
CA ASN A 51 9.78 -15.84 -22.63
C ASN A 51 9.42 -16.65 -21.37
N PRO A 52 10.38 -16.96 -20.48
CA PRO A 52 10.12 -17.83 -19.33
C PRO A 52 8.94 -17.38 -18.45
N ARG A 53 8.74 -16.06 -18.29
CA ARG A 53 7.63 -15.52 -17.50
C ARG A 53 6.27 -15.75 -18.17
N ILE A 54 6.23 -15.74 -19.49
CA ILE A 54 5.01 -15.97 -20.27
C ILE A 54 4.74 -17.46 -20.40
N ALA A 55 5.79 -18.25 -20.64
CA ALA A 55 5.69 -19.70 -20.67
C ALA A 55 5.12 -20.27 -19.35
N SER A 56 5.43 -19.66 -18.19
CA SER A 56 4.85 -20.06 -16.91
C SER A 56 3.39 -19.65 -16.69
N VAL A 57 2.87 -18.72 -17.52
CA VAL A 57 1.46 -18.30 -17.50
C VAL A 57 0.64 -19.21 -18.41
N ILE A 58 1.21 -19.56 -19.56
CA ILE A 58 0.63 -20.46 -20.55
C ILE A 58 0.53 -21.87 -19.97
N GLY A 59 -0.64 -22.50 -20.11
CA GLY A 59 -0.92 -23.83 -19.56
C GLY A 59 -1.55 -23.83 -18.16
N VAL A 60 -1.66 -22.66 -17.50
CA VAL A 60 -2.52 -22.54 -16.31
C VAL A 60 -3.99 -22.56 -16.77
N ALA A 61 -4.77 -23.48 -16.23
CA ALA A 61 -6.16 -23.70 -16.64
C ALA A 61 -7.00 -22.40 -16.63
N GLY A 62 -7.65 -22.09 -17.76
CA GLY A 62 -8.50 -20.92 -17.94
C GLY A 62 -7.78 -19.57 -18.08
N ILE A 63 -6.44 -19.51 -17.95
CA ILE A 63 -5.71 -18.24 -18.05
C ILE A 63 -5.62 -17.72 -19.49
N GLU A 64 -5.53 -18.59 -20.50
CA GLU A 64 -5.50 -18.15 -21.91
C GLU A 64 -6.79 -17.42 -22.31
N GLU A 65 -7.95 -17.89 -21.85
CA GLU A 65 -9.24 -17.21 -22.04
C GLU A 65 -9.28 -15.85 -21.34
N ALA A 66 -8.74 -15.79 -20.11
CA ALA A 66 -8.62 -14.54 -19.37
C ALA A 66 -7.69 -13.55 -20.10
N MET A 67 -6.58 -14.02 -20.66
CA MET A 67 -5.67 -13.20 -21.46
C MET A 67 -6.38 -12.58 -22.68
N LEU A 68 -7.15 -13.38 -23.43
CA LEU A 68 -7.93 -12.88 -24.57
C LEU A 68 -8.94 -11.80 -24.15
N SER A 69 -9.60 -12.00 -23.02
CA SER A 69 -10.58 -11.06 -22.45
C SER A 69 -9.94 -9.77 -21.92
N LEU A 70 -8.68 -9.85 -21.48
CA LEU A 70 -7.85 -8.70 -21.10
C LEU A 70 -7.22 -7.99 -22.31
N GLY A 71 -7.52 -8.44 -23.54
CA GLY A 71 -7.04 -7.84 -24.78
C GLY A 71 -5.63 -8.25 -25.20
N PHE A 72 -5.09 -9.33 -24.63
CA PHE A 72 -3.90 -9.97 -25.19
C PHE A 72 -4.29 -10.76 -26.46
N ARG A 73 -3.46 -10.66 -27.48
CA ARG A 73 -3.60 -11.35 -28.77
C ARG A 73 -2.35 -12.16 -29.05
N GLU A 74 -2.53 -13.32 -29.67
CA GLU A 74 -1.43 -14.15 -30.12
C GLU A 74 -1.23 -13.98 -31.63
N GLU A 75 0.01 -13.67 -32.02
CA GLU A 75 0.44 -13.47 -33.40
C GLU A 75 1.73 -14.25 -33.64
N GLY A 76 1.59 -15.51 -34.09
CA GLY A 76 2.71 -16.44 -34.22
C GLY A 76 3.40 -16.68 -32.87
N GLU A 77 4.70 -16.41 -32.79
CA GLU A 77 5.51 -16.63 -31.58
C GLU A 77 5.41 -15.50 -30.54
N ARG A 78 4.46 -14.57 -30.70
CA ARG A 78 4.36 -13.37 -29.88
C ARG A 78 2.97 -13.21 -29.28
N ILE A 79 2.95 -12.72 -28.05
CA ILE A 79 1.75 -12.25 -27.37
C ILE A 79 1.85 -10.73 -27.28
N THR A 80 0.83 -10.04 -27.77
CA THR A 80 0.76 -8.58 -27.85
C THR A 80 -0.49 -8.07 -27.13
N LEU A 81 -0.36 -7.02 -26.35
CA LEU A 81 -1.50 -6.33 -25.74
C LEU A 81 -2.05 -5.28 -26.72
N ASP A 82 -3.37 -5.27 -26.92
CA ASP A 82 -4.06 -4.28 -27.74
C ASP A 82 -3.96 -2.87 -27.13
N ASP A 83 -3.67 -1.87 -27.97
CA ASP A 83 -3.46 -0.48 -27.58
C ASP A 83 -4.71 0.20 -27.01
N SER A 84 -5.90 -0.33 -27.32
CA SER A 84 -7.19 0.20 -26.86
C SER A 84 -7.61 -0.26 -25.46
N VAL A 85 -6.84 -1.17 -24.83
CA VAL A 85 -7.19 -1.75 -23.54
C VAL A 85 -7.01 -0.74 -22.41
N ASP A 86 -8.06 -0.56 -21.60
CA ASP A 86 -7.92 0.04 -20.28
C ASP A 86 -7.16 -0.92 -19.36
N ARG A 87 -5.84 -0.74 -19.30
CA ARG A 87 -4.95 -1.56 -18.49
C ARG A 87 -5.33 -1.56 -17.01
N PHE A 88 -5.89 -0.47 -16.48
CA PHE A 88 -6.21 -0.37 -15.06
C PHE A 88 -7.50 -1.09 -14.72
N ALA A 89 -8.49 -1.07 -15.63
CA ALA A 89 -9.64 -1.96 -15.55
C ALA A 89 -9.20 -3.43 -15.61
N GLY A 90 -8.27 -3.77 -16.51
CA GLY A 90 -7.68 -5.11 -16.60
C GLY A 90 -6.98 -5.55 -15.32
N VAL A 91 -6.16 -4.69 -14.72
CA VAL A 91 -5.49 -4.94 -13.43
C VAL A 91 -6.51 -5.10 -12.30
N ALA A 92 -7.59 -4.30 -12.26
CA ALA A 92 -8.63 -4.44 -11.25
C ALA A 92 -9.36 -5.79 -11.33
N LEU A 93 -9.61 -6.30 -12.54
CA LEU A 93 -10.21 -7.63 -12.76
C LEU A 93 -9.28 -8.75 -12.28
N LEU A 94 -7.99 -8.65 -12.60
CA LEU A 94 -6.94 -9.54 -12.12
C LEU A 94 -6.84 -9.55 -10.59
N ASP A 95 -6.75 -8.36 -9.98
CA ASP A 95 -6.59 -8.21 -8.55
C ASP A 95 -7.84 -8.67 -7.78
N SER A 96 -9.04 -8.54 -8.37
CA SER A 96 -10.26 -9.10 -7.83
C SER A 96 -10.22 -10.64 -7.80
N ALA A 97 -9.86 -11.27 -8.93
CA ALA A 97 -9.76 -12.72 -9.02
C ALA A 97 -8.67 -13.30 -8.11
N ALA A 98 -7.44 -12.77 -8.20
CA ALA A 98 -6.31 -13.19 -7.38
C ALA A 98 -6.55 -12.92 -5.89
N GLY A 99 -7.14 -11.78 -5.55
CA GLY A 99 -7.55 -11.46 -4.19
C GLY A 99 -8.57 -12.47 -3.65
N GLY A 100 -9.55 -12.87 -4.45
CA GLY A 100 -10.51 -13.91 -4.10
C GLY A 100 -9.83 -15.23 -3.74
N VAL A 101 -8.86 -15.67 -4.56
CA VAL A 101 -8.05 -16.87 -4.29
C VAL A 101 -7.23 -16.73 -3.01
N ARG A 102 -6.55 -15.59 -2.78
CA ARG A 102 -5.76 -15.37 -1.54
C ARG A 102 -6.60 -15.35 -0.28
N ARG A 103 -7.89 -14.99 -0.40
CA ARG A 103 -8.87 -14.99 0.69
C ARG A 103 -9.66 -16.28 0.78
N HIS A 104 -9.41 -17.27 -0.08
CA HIS A 104 -10.07 -18.57 0.04
C HIS A 104 -9.80 -19.18 1.43
N GLY A 105 -10.86 -19.67 2.08
CA GLY A 105 -10.80 -20.18 3.45
C GLY A 105 -10.62 -19.12 4.55
N LEU A 106 -10.59 -17.82 4.23
CA LEU A 106 -10.56 -16.76 5.23
C LEU A 106 -11.89 -16.71 5.98
N ALA A 107 -11.85 -16.85 7.30
CA ALA A 107 -12.99 -16.65 8.18
C ALA A 107 -12.72 -15.42 9.09
N PRO A 108 -13.20 -14.21 8.71
CA PRO A 108 -13.01 -13.02 9.53
C PRO A 108 -13.67 -13.18 10.91
N ILE A 109 -13.01 -12.67 11.94
CA ILE A 109 -13.47 -12.71 13.31
C ILE A 109 -14.77 -11.93 13.47
N GLN A 110 -15.78 -12.56 14.07
CA GLN A 110 -17.12 -11.97 14.24
C GLN A 110 -17.36 -11.39 15.64
N ARG A 111 -16.45 -11.61 16.58
CA ARG A 111 -16.54 -11.11 17.97
C ARG A 111 -15.19 -10.60 18.43
N THR A 112 -15.19 -9.45 19.09
CA THR A 112 -13.95 -8.84 19.60
C THR A 112 -13.69 -9.32 21.02
N SER A 113 -12.43 -9.61 21.34
CA SER A 113 -11.98 -9.91 22.71
C SER A 113 -11.34 -8.69 23.39
N ASP A 114 -10.72 -7.80 22.62
CA ASP A 114 -10.16 -6.54 23.12
C ASP A 114 -11.14 -5.36 22.93
N THR A 115 -11.57 -4.80 24.05
CA THR A 115 -12.43 -3.61 24.11
C THR A 115 -11.72 -2.34 23.67
N LYS A 116 -10.38 -2.29 23.73
CA LYS A 116 -9.55 -1.18 23.23
C LYS A 116 -9.33 -1.26 21.71
N GLY A 117 -9.73 -2.37 21.09
CA GLY A 117 -9.73 -2.57 19.65
C GLY A 117 -8.35 -2.81 19.04
N TRP A 118 -7.35 -3.22 19.82
CA TRP A 118 -6.10 -3.75 19.29
C TRP A 118 -6.30 -5.21 18.91
N SER A 119 -6.15 -5.51 17.62
CA SER A 119 -6.26 -6.89 17.15
C SER A 119 -5.40 -7.10 15.91
N ALA A 120 -4.72 -8.25 15.88
CA ALA A 120 -3.93 -8.70 14.75
C ALA A 120 -4.80 -9.32 13.62
N GLU A 121 -6.07 -9.56 13.91
CA GLU A 121 -6.98 -10.30 13.05
C GLU A 121 -7.78 -9.40 12.10
N LEU A 122 -8.32 -10.01 11.05
CA LEU A 122 -9.34 -9.40 10.19
C LEU A 122 -10.72 -9.69 10.77
N HIS A 123 -11.58 -8.68 10.84
CA HIS A 123 -12.91 -8.79 11.44
C HIS A 123 -13.99 -8.61 10.40
N ALA A 124 -15.11 -9.31 10.57
CA ALA A 124 -16.30 -9.11 9.76
C ALA A 124 -17.00 -7.79 10.16
N PRO A 125 -17.76 -7.15 9.25
CA PRO A 125 -18.45 -5.89 9.56
C PRO A 125 -19.42 -5.95 10.75
N CYS A 126 -19.96 -7.12 11.09
CA CYS A 126 -20.88 -7.30 12.21
C CYS A 126 -20.28 -6.94 13.58
N VAL A 127 -18.95 -6.89 13.73
CA VAL A 127 -18.32 -6.41 14.98
C VAL A 127 -18.68 -4.95 15.28
N LEU A 128 -19.02 -4.17 14.25
CA LEU A 128 -19.40 -2.77 14.38
C LEU A 128 -20.83 -2.58 14.89
N ASP A 129 -21.68 -3.61 14.81
CA ASP A 129 -23.03 -3.56 15.38
C ASP A 129 -22.96 -3.58 16.91
N ALA A 130 -22.03 -4.36 17.46
CA ALA A 130 -21.76 -4.42 18.89
C ALA A 130 -20.82 -3.29 19.38
N ASN A 131 -19.86 -2.87 18.56
CA ASN A 131 -18.92 -1.80 18.89
C ASN A 131 -18.67 -0.87 17.69
N PRO A 132 -19.49 0.18 17.49
CA PRO A 132 -19.34 1.11 16.36
C PRO A 132 -18.00 1.87 16.32
N LYS A 133 -17.27 1.90 17.44
CA LYS A 133 -15.97 2.57 17.58
C LYS A 133 -14.81 1.57 17.61
N PHE A 134 -15.02 0.32 17.17
CA PHE A 134 -13.96 -0.68 17.08
C PHE A 134 -12.82 -0.17 16.19
N LYS A 135 -11.59 -0.26 16.72
CA LYS A 135 -10.39 0.29 16.08
C LYS A 135 -9.60 -0.74 15.27
N GLY A 136 -9.89 -2.04 15.37
CA GLY A 136 -9.16 -3.07 14.64
C GLY A 136 -9.44 -3.05 13.12
N ALA A 137 -8.88 -4.01 12.41
CA ALA A 137 -9.06 -4.15 10.97
C ALA A 137 -10.41 -4.83 10.63
N VAL A 138 -11.32 -4.09 10.00
CA VAL A 138 -12.62 -4.59 9.55
C VAL A 138 -12.62 -4.73 8.03
N LEU A 139 -12.76 -5.96 7.55
CA LEU A 139 -12.79 -6.30 6.14
C LEU A 139 -14.24 -6.48 5.68
N ASP A 140 -14.69 -5.56 4.84
CA ASP A 140 -16.01 -5.61 4.20
C ASP A 140 -15.85 -6.01 2.74
N LEU A 141 -16.17 -7.27 2.41
CA LEU A 141 -16.03 -7.83 1.07
C LEU A 141 -17.22 -7.53 0.13
N ARG A 142 -18.18 -6.69 0.56
CA ARG A 142 -19.26 -6.25 -0.32
C ARG A 142 -18.67 -5.39 -1.45
N PRO A 143 -18.91 -5.73 -2.72
CA PRO A 143 -18.45 -4.92 -3.85
C PRO A 143 -19.00 -3.49 -3.76
N ARG A 144 -18.17 -2.51 -4.14
CA ARG A 144 -18.53 -1.09 -4.23
C ARG A 144 -18.08 -0.53 -5.57
N ASP A 145 -18.70 0.56 -6.01
CA ASP A 145 -18.22 1.27 -7.21
C ASP A 145 -16.75 1.70 -7.01
N GLY A 146 -15.89 1.36 -7.97
CA GLY A 146 -14.43 1.56 -7.88
C GLY A 146 -13.67 0.67 -6.88
N ALA A 147 -14.34 -0.19 -6.11
CA ALA A 147 -13.73 -1.15 -5.18
C ALA A 147 -14.48 -2.50 -5.22
N PRO A 148 -14.38 -3.24 -6.33
CA PRO A 148 -15.18 -4.46 -6.55
C PRO A 148 -14.84 -5.60 -5.60
N SER A 149 -13.65 -5.59 -4.98
CA SER A 149 -13.25 -6.61 -3.98
C SER A 149 -13.53 -6.19 -2.53
N GLY A 150 -14.17 -5.03 -2.33
CA GLY A 150 -14.53 -4.51 -1.01
C GLY A 150 -13.51 -3.53 -0.42
N VAL A 151 -13.65 -3.28 0.87
CA VAL A 151 -12.91 -2.26 1.63
C VAL A 151 -12.39 -2.84 2.94
N LEU A 152 -11.17 -2.47 3.31
CA LEU A 152 -10.58 -2.69 4.62
C LEU A 152 -10.47 -1.34 5.33
N ALA A 153 -11.16 -1.18 6.46
CA ALA A 153 -11.02 -0.01 7.33
C ALA A 153 -10.32 -0.40 8.64
N PHE A 154 -9.34 0.38 9.10
CA PHE A 154 -8.53 0.01 10.27
C PHE A 154 -7.94 1.23 11.02
N HIS A 155 -7.50 1.06 12.27
CA HIS A 155 -6.78 2.09 13.05
C HIS A 155 -5.73 1.50 14.02
N ASN A 156 -6.10 0.51 14.83
CA ASN A 156 -5.24 -0.20 15.80
C ASN A 156 -5.02 -1.65 15.38
N SER A 157 -4.42 -1.84 14.21
CA SER A 157 -4.20 -3.17 13.62
C SER A 157 -2.79 -3.27 13.04
N PRO A 158 -2.37 -4.45 12.55
CA PRO A 158 -1.05 -4.61 11.94
C PRO A 158 -0.78 -3.73 10.73
N PHE A 159 -1.81 -3.13 10.14
CA PHE A 159 -1.68 -2.16 9.06
C PHE A 159 -1.19 -0.78 9.54
N SER A 160 -1.38 -0.45 10.82
CA SER A 160 -0.96 0.83 11.41
C SER A 160 0.55 0.92 11.57
N ASN A 161 1.12 2.12 11.38
CA ASN A 161 2.54 2.38 11.64
C ASN A 161 2.92 2.27 13.12
N TRP A 162 1.91 2.36 14.00
CA TRP A 162 2.06 2.23 15.45
C TRP A 162 2.09 0.78 15.92
N TRP A 163 1.83 -0.18 15.03
CA TRP A 163 1.85 -1.59 15.37
C TRP A 163 3.28 -2.07 15.69
N PRO A 164 3.52 -2.69 16.86
CA PRO A 164 4.82 -3.24 17.19
C PRO A 164 5.16 -4.40 16.25
N CYS A 165 6.32 -4.32 15.60
CA CYS A 165 6.79 -5.37 14.70
C CYS A 165 7.65 -6.34 15.51
N GLY A 166 7.14 -7.55 15.80
CA GLY A 166 7.83 -8.54 16.65
C GLY A 166 9.20 -8.95 16.10
N ALA A 167 9.33 -9.04 14.77
CA ALA A 167 10.61 -9.29 14.08
C ALA A 167 11.53 -8.05 14.01
N SER A 168 11.05 -6.88 14.46
CA SER A 168 11.63 -5.56 14.14
C SER A 168 11.67 -5.26 12.64
N ILE A 169 12.02 -4.03 12.27
CA ILE A 169 12.23 -3.62 10.88
C ILE A 169 13.71 -3.29 10.74
N GLU A 170 14.42 -4.01 9.90
CA GLU A 170 15.87 -3.90 9.70
C GLU A 170 16.20 -3.45 8.28
N PHE A 171 17.17 -2.57 8.11
CA PHE A 171 17.70 -2.17 6.80
C PHE A 171 19.06 -1.51 6.95
N CYS A 172 19.76 -1.36 5.82
CA CYS A 172 21.00 -0.60 5.74
C CYS A 172 20.72 0.84 5.31
N HIS A 173 21.46 1.79 5.87
CA HIS A 173 21.53 3.14 5.32
C HIS A 173 22.97 3.60 5.35
N LEU A 174 23.54 3.84 4.16
CA LEU A 174 24.95 4.21 4.01
C LEU A 174 25.87 3.13 4.59
N GLY A 175 25.54 1.85 4.38
CA GLY A 175 26.28 0.71 4.91
C GLY A 175 26.12 0.46 6.42
N VAL A 176 25.37 1.29 7.14
CA VAL A 176 25.07 1.07 8.57
C VAL A 176 23.76 0.29 8.69
N SER A 177 23.80 -0.87 9.35
CA SER A 177 22.59 -1.62 9.69
C SER A 177 21.85 -0.96 10.85
N LEU A 178 20.56 -0.76 10.66
CA LEU A 178 19.65 -0.15 11.62
C LEU A 178 18.47 -1.07 11.88
N ARG A 179 17.94 -1.01 13.11
CA ARG A 179 16.80 -1.80 13.56
C ARG A 179 15.79 -0.93 14.27
N PHE A 180 14.51 -1.10 13.95
CA PHE A 180 13.41 -0.30 14.49
C PHE A 180 12.31 -1.19 15.05
N ALA A 181 11.71 -0.79 16.17
CA ALA A 181 10.58 -1.49 16.78
C ALA A 181 9.25 -1.27 16.04
N THR A 182 9.10 -0.11 15.39
CA THR A 182 7.88 0.30 14.67
C THR A 182 8.23 1.05 13.39
N SER A 183 7.29 1.05 12.44
CA SER A 183 7.38 1.84 11.21
C SER A 183 7.25 3.34 11.50
N GLU A 184 6.49 3.71 12.53
CA GLU A 184 6.41 5.10 13.01
C GLU A 184 7.80 5.68 13.31
N ALA A 185 8.72 4.89 13.88
CA ALA A 185 10.06 5.38 14.18
C ALA A 185 10.86 5.78 12.93
N ILE A 186 10.72 5.03 11.85
CA ILE A 186 11.35 5.35 10.57
C ILE A 186 10.71 6.60 9.96
N LEU A 187 9.37 6.70 9.99
CA LEU A 187 8.66 7.88 9.50
C LEU A 187 9.01 9.15 10.27
N MET A 188 9.18 9.05 11.58
CA MET A 188 9.59 10.18 12.41
C MET A 188 11.04 10.60 12.13
N ALA A 189 11.93 9.68 11.77
CA ALA A 189 13.27 10.03 11.28
C ALA A 189 13.22 10.81 9.97
N PHE A 190 12.39 10.38 9.00
CA PHE A 190 12.15 11.16 7.78
C PHE A 190 11.57 12.54 8.12
N LYS A 191 10.53 12.61 8.94
CA LYS A 191 9.91 13.87 9.36
C LYS A 191 10.93 14.82 9.99
N GLN A 192 11.75 14.32 10.92
CA GLN A 192 12.78 15.11 11.59
C GLN A 192 13.83 15.62 10.59
N HIS A 193 14.31 14.77 9.69
CA HIS A 193 15.28 15.15 8.67
C HIS A 193 14.72 16.23 7.73
N LEU A 194 13.47 16.06 7.29
CA LEU A 194 12.87 16.87 6.23
C LEU A 194 12.28 18.20 6.72
N LEU A 195 12.04 18.32 8.03
CA LEU A 195 11.50 19.53 8.66
C LEU A 195 12.47 20.19 9.66
N ALA A 196 13.73 19.75 9.72
CA ALA A 196 14.75 20.42 10.52
C ALA A 196 14.97 21.88 10.05
N PRO A 197 15.34 22.82 10.94
CA PRO A 197 15.31 24.25 10.62
C PRO A 197 16.30 24.66 9.52
N MET A 198 15.84 25.49 8.57
CA MET A 198 16.69 26.18 7.60
C MET A 198 17.25 27.51 8.18
N ALA A 199 18.52 27.78 7.87
CA ALA A 199 19.37 28.96 8.14
C ALA A 199 19.28 29.63 9.53
N GLY A 200 20.33 29.45 10.35
CA GLY A 200 20.58 30.23 11.58
C GLY A 200 20.35 29.49 12.90
N VAL A 201 19.95 28.22 12.87
CA VAL A 201 19.83 27.34 14.05
C VAL A 201 20.95 26.30 13.98
N ALA A 202 21.55 25.95 15.13
CA ALA A 202 22.63 24.97 15.21
C ALA A 202 22.30 23.68 14.43
N PRO A 203 23.28 23.10 13.72
CA PRO A 203 23.05 21.94 12.85
C PRO A 203 22.58 20.77 13.70
N HIS A 204 21.66 19.96 13.17
CA HIS A 204 21.58 18.49 13.18
C HIS A 204 20.19 18.13 12.62
N ALA A 205 19.99 17.13 11.76
CA ALA A 205 20.73 15.90 11.52
C ALA A 205 20.50 15.47 10.06
N SER A 206 21.52 14.91 9.39
CA SER A 206 21.29 14.12 8.16
C SER A 206 20.28 13.01 8.45
N LEU A 207 19.67 12.43 7.41
CA LEU A 207 18.76 11.30 7.60
C LEU A 207 19.42 10.19 8.43
N ALA A 208 20.71 9.90 8.21
CA ALA A 208 21.47 8.94 9.00
C ALA A 208 21.45 9.22 10.52
N ALA A 209 21.65 10.46 10.94
CA ALA A 209 21.63 10.82 12.36
C ALA A 209 20.21 10.80 12.95
N ALA A 210 19.18 11.18 12.17
CA ALA A 210 17.79 11.01 12.59
C ALA A 210 17.43 9.53 12.75
N LEU A 211 17.78 8.69 11.77
CA LEU A 211 17.59 7.25 11.81
C LEU A 211 18.28 6.61 13.01
N GLY A 212 19.54 6.97 13.29
CA GLY A 212 20.26 6.49 14.48
C GLY A 212 19.58 6.87 15.79
N THR A 213 19.03 8.10 15.87
CA THR A 213 18.25 8.54 17.04
C THR A 213 16.99 7.69 17.22
N HIS A 214 16.21 7.51 16.15
CA HIS A 214 14.93 6.80 16.22
C HIS A 214 15.07 5.28 16.32
N ALA A 215 16.19 4.69 15.91
CA ALA A 215 16.48 3.26 16.06
C ALA A 215 16.61 2.85 17.54
N ALA A 216 17.04 3.78 18.40
CA ALA A 216 17.11 3.56 19.85
C ALA A 216 15.76 3.66 20.58
N ILE A 217 14.68 4.05 19.88
CA ILE A 217 13.37 4.28 20.47
C ILE A 217 12.46 3.07 20.25
N HIS A 218 11.92 2.52 21.35
CA HIS A 218 11.05 1.35 21.29
C HIS A 218 9.55 1.68 21.20
N SER A 219 9.15 2.90 21.60
CA SER A 219 7.75 3.32 21.61
C SER A 219 7.42 4.27 20.45
N PRO A 220 6.34 4.04 19.69
CA PRO A 220 5.92 4.97 18.63
C PRO A 220 5.56 6.35 19.19
N ALA A 221 5.01 6.42 20.41
CA ALA A 221 4.65 7.68 21.07
C ALA A 221 5.88 8.53 21.41
N GLU A 222 6.93 7.89 21.94
CA GLU A 222 8.20 8.56 22.26
C GLU A 222 8.88 9.08 20.99
N SER A 223 8.88 8.26 19.94
CA SER A 223 9.44 8.62 18.64
C SER A 223 8.74 9.86 18.05
N LYS A 224 7.41 9.88 18.11
CA LYS A 224 6.62 11.03 17.69
C LYS A 224 6.91 12.28 18.52
N GLU A 225 7.12 12.14 19.83
CA GLU A 225 7.48 13.26 20.70
C GLU A 225 8.87 13.83 20.36
N VAL A 226 9.86 12.98 20.11
CA VAL A 226 11.21 13.39 19.70
C VAL A 226 11.17 14.19 18.40
N ALA A 227 10.51 13.66 17.36
CA ALA A 227 10.37 14.39 16.09
C ALA A 227 9.55 15.67 16.26
N ALA A 228 8.49 15.68 17.07
CA ALA A 228 7.71 16.89 17.34
C ALA A 228 8.53 17.99 18.05
N ARG A 229 9.44 17.61 18.97
CA ARG A 229 10.38 18.55 19.60
C ARG A 229 11.37 19.12 18.60
N ALA A 230 11.96 18.27 17.76
CA ALA A 230 12.92 18.67 16.73
C ALA A 230 12.30 19.59 15.66
N THR A 231 11.03 19.38 15.32
CA THR A 231 10.33 20.09 14.22
C THR A 231 9.45 21.25 14.69
N ARG A 232 9.44 21.57 15.99
CA ARG A 232 8.54 22.59 16.59
C ARG A 232 8.71 23.99 15.98
N ARG A 233 9.90 24.30 15.46
CA ARG A 233 10.25 25.60 14.85
C ARG A 233 10.38 25.54 13.33
N ALA A 234 9.94 24.47 12.69
CA ALA A 234 9.97 24.35 11.24
C ALA A 234 9.17 25.52 10.62
N SER A 235 9.84 26.34 9.83
CA SER A 235 9.23 27.48 9.12
C SER A 235 8.44 27.04 7.90
N ASP A 236 8.78 25.86 7.35
CA ASP A 236 8.17 25.31 6.16
C ASP A 236 7.67 23.88 6.42
N TYR A 237 6.35 23.75 6.57
CA TYR A 237 5.66 22.46 6.63
C TYR A 237 5.10 22.03 5.27
N THR A 238 5.24 22.86 4.22
CA THR A 238 4.59 22.66 2.92
C THR A 238 5.01 21.34 2.29
N TRP A 239 6.27 20.96 2.47
CA TRP A 239 6.79 19.73 1.88
C TRP A 239 6.28 18.46 2.56
N TRP A 240 6.29 18.42 3.91
CA TRP A 240 5.62 17.36 4.67
C TRP A 240 4.08 17.51 4.60
N ALA A 241 3.54 18.53 3.94
CA ALA A 241 2.12 18.59 3.63
C ALA A 241 1.79 17.97 2.26
N HIS A 242 2.79 17.79 1.38
CA HIS A 242 2.59 17.16 0.08
C HIS A 242 2.19 15.69 0.23
N HIS A 243 0.99 15.39 -0.24
CA HIS A 243 0.42 14.07 -0.13
C HIS A 243 1.25 12.99 -0.84
N GLY A 244 1.72 13.24 -2.06
CA GLY A 244 2.52 12.28 -2.83
C GLY A 244 3.81 11.86 -2.12
N VAL A 245 4.44 12.78 -1.39
CA VAL A 245 5.63 12.52 -0.58
C VAL A 245 5.31 11.61 0.61
N HIS A 246 4.22 11.86 1.33
CA HIS A 246 3.76 10.96 2.40
C HIS A 246 3.52 9.55 1.91
N VAL A 247 2.85 9.42 0.75
CA VAL A 247 2.59 8.10 0.16
C VAL A 247 3.90 7.42 -0.22
N LEU A 248 4.86 8.13 -0.81
CA LEU A 248 6.15 7.57 -1.19
C LEU A 248 6.96 7.06 0.00
N VAL A 249 7.17 7.92 1.01
CA VAL A 249 7.92 7.55 2.21
C VAL A 249 7.18 6.44 2.98
N GLY A 250 5.86 6.59 3.13
CA GLY A 250 5.00 5.59 3.74
C GLY A 250 5.09 4.24 3.04
N ALA A 251 5.06 4.22 1.71
CA ALA A 251 5.12 3.00 0.93
C ALA A 251 6.46 2.29 1.08
N ALA A 252 7.57 3.01 1.09
CA ALA A 252 8.90 2.44 1.35
C ALA A 252 8.98 1.81 2.75
N VAL A 253 8.46 2.50 3.77
CA VAL A 253 8.43 1.98 5.15
C VAL A 253 7.48 0.79 5.30
N CYS A 254 6.31 0.84 4.66
CA CYS A 254 5.41 -0.31 4.60
C CYS A 254 6.07 -1.50 3.90
N LEU A 255 6.79 -1.27 2.79
CA LEU A 255 7.50 -2.31 2.09
C LEU A 255 8.55 -2.99 2.98
N LEU A 256 9.36 -2.21 3.71
CA LEU A 256 10.32 -2.73 4.70
C LEU A 256 9.62 -3.57 5.78
N LYS A 257 8.56 -3.03 6.39
CA LYS A 257 7.78 -3.71 7.43
C LYS A 257 7.18 -5.04 6.96
N PHE A 258 6.51 -5.02 5.81
CA PHE A 258 5.72 -6.14 5.32
C PHE A 258 6.56 -7.16 4.54
N SER A 259 7.79 -6.85 4.13
CA SER A 259 8.69 -7.82 3.48
C SER A 259 9.34 -8.77 4.47
N GLN A 260 9.60 -8.32 5.69
CA GLN A 260 10.46 -9.01 6.66
C GLN A 260 9.70 -9.93 7.62
N ASP A 261 8.40 -9.71 7.80
CA ASP A 261 7.54 -10.56 8.62
C ASP A 261 6.56 -11.33 7.72
N VAL A 262 6.68 -12.66 7.70
CA VAL A 262 5.86 -13.52 6.82
C VAL A 262 4.37 -13.46 7.15
N GLY A 263 4.01 -13.23 8.42
CA GLY A 263 2.63 -13.12 8.88
C GLY A 263 2.02 -11.79 8.43
N LEU A 264 2.73 -10.69 8.64
CA LEU A 264 2.34 -9.37 8.14
C LEU A 264 2.23 -9.38 6.61
N ARG A 265 3.24 -9.94 5.91
CA ARG A 265 3.23 -10.07 4.45
C ARG A 265 1.96 -10.76 3.96
N ARG A 266 1.66 -11.92 4.54
CA ARG A 266 0.47 -12.71 4.19
C ARG A 266 -0.80 -11.90 4.44
N LEU A 267 -0.88 -11.18 5.56
CA LEU A 267 -2.00 -10.33 5.90
C LEU A 267 -2.21 -9.20 4.88
N LEU A 268 -1.14 -8.51 4.47
CA LEU A 268 -1.21 -7.46 3.45
C LEU A 268 -1.61 -8.01 2.08
N LEU A 269 -1.01 -9.12 1.64
CA LEU A 269 -1.32 -9.71 0.34
C LEU A 269 -2.77 -10.23 0.26
N ARG A 270 -3.40 -10.63 1.37
CA ARG A 270 -4.84 -10.97 1.42
C ARG A 270 -5.76 -9.80 1.06
N THR A 271 -5.26 -8.57 1.16
CA THR A 271 -5.98 -7.35 0.76
C THR A 271 -5.86 -7.03 -0.74
N GLN A 272 -5.31 -7.93 -1.57
CA GLN A 272 -5.24 -7.72 -3.02
C GLN A 272 -6.64 -7.44 -3.60
N GLY A 273 -6.74 -6.36 -4.38
CA GLY A 273 -7.99 -5.86 -4.95
C GLY A 273 -8.92 -5.11 -3.99
N VAL A 274 -8.59 -5.04 -2.69
CA VAL A 274 -9.36 -4.33 -1.66
C VAL A 274 -8.85 -2.90 -1.51
N LEU A 275 -9.76 -1.93 -1.33
CA LEU A 275 -9.39 -0.57 -0.93
C LEU A 275 -9.01 -0.55 0.55
N ILE A 276 -7.84 0.00 0.88
CA ILE A 276 -7.36 0.08 2.27
C ILE A 276 -7.54 1.52 2.80
N VAL A 277 -8.20 1.67 3.94
CA VAL A 277 -8.53 2.95 4.57
C VAL A 277 -8.11 2.99 6.03
N GLU A 278 -7.22 3.92 6.38
CA GLU A 278 -6.87 4.22 7.78
C GLU A 278 -7.96 5.10 8.40
N ALA A 279 -8.82 4.50 9.20
CA ALA A 279 -9.96 5.09 9.88
C ALA A 279 -9.56 5.72 11.23
N ALA A 280 -8.72 6.76 11.16
CA ALA A 280 -8.28 7.56 12.29
C ALA A 280 -9.12 8.85 12.42
N PRO A 281 -10.00 9.00 13.44
CA PRO A 281 -10.93 10.14 13.54
C PRO A 281 -10.27 11.50 13.73
N HIS A 282 -9.03 11.53 14.21
CA HIS A 282 -8.29 12.76 14.55
C HIS A 282 -7.13 13.01 13.57
N ASP A 283 -7.11 12.30 12.45
CA ASP A 283 -6.06 12.40 11.44
C ASP A 283 -6.66 12.30 10.04
N GLY A 284 -6.67 13.42 9.31
CA GLY A 284 -7.03 13.44 7.90
C GLY A 284 -5.83 13.40 6.95
N ALA A 285 -4.59 13.28 7.44
CA ALA A 285 -3.40 13.20 6.61
C ALA A 285 -3.00 11.75 6.31
N TRP A 286 -2.65 10.99 7.35
CA TRP A 286 -2.37 9.56 7.18
C TRP A 286 -3.66 8.75 7.16
N GLY A 287 -4.68 9.20 7.90
CA GLY A 287 -6.03 8.66 7.92
C GLY A 287 -7.07 9.49 7.18
N VAL A 288 -8.33 9.11 7.33
CA VAL A 288 -9.49 9.74 6.67
C VAL A 288 -10.37 10.61 7.58
N ALA A 289 -9.90 10.95 8.79
CA ALA A 289 -10.69 11.70 9.78
C ALA A 289 -12.07 11.09 10.11
N MET A 290 -12.20 9.77 9.98
CA MET A 290 -13.43 9.04 10.27
C MET A 290 -13.09 7.80 11.09
N ASN A 291 -13.99 7.39 11.97
CA ASN A 291 -13.87 6.07 12.59
C ASN A 291 -14.28 4.96 11.59
N THR A 292 -13.95 3.71 11.91
CA THR A 292 -14.20 2.54 11.05
C THR A 292 -15.65 2.43 10.57
N SER A 293 -16.63 2.67 11.46
CA SER A 293 -18.05 2.60 11.10
C SER A 293 -18.46 3.71 10.14
N GLN A 294 -18.02 4.95 10.38
CA GLN A 294 -18.25 6.06 9.47
C GLN A 294 -17.61 5.82 8.09
N ALA A 295 -16.34 5.40 8.07
CA ALA A 295 -15.61 5.11 6.84
C ALA A 295 -16.32 4.02 6.02
N LEU A 296 -16.76 2.92 6.63
CA LEU A 296 -17.46 1.86 5.90
C LEU A 296 -18.88 2.24 5.46
N ARG A 297 -19.54 3.20 6.13
CA ARG A 297 -20.87 3.71 5.75
C ARG A 297 -20.85 4.83 4.71
N ALA A 298 -19.70 5.42 4.39
CA ALA A 298 -19.57 6.24 3.20
C ALA A 298 -19.57 5.30 1.99
N VAL A 299 -20.74 5.02 1.41
CA VAL A 299 -20.92 3.80 0.60
C VAL A 299 -20.43 3.93 -0.84
N ASP A 300 -20.47 5.13 -1.43
CA ASP A 300 -20.43 5.22 -2.91
C ASP A 300 -19.25 6.01 -3.51
N GLU A 301 -18.37 6.59 -2.68
CA GLU A 301 -17.27 7.44 -3.19
C GLU A 301 -15.89 7.15 -2.57
N LEU A 302 -15.74 6.10 -1.75
CA LEU A 302 -14.46 5.83 -1.08
C LEU A 302 -13.29 5.71 -2.05
N PRO A 303 -13.38 5.04 -3.21
CA PRO A 303 -12.25 4.97 -4.13
C PRO A 303 -11.92 6.32 -4.76
N ARG A 304 -12.95 7.12 -5.10
CA ARG A 304 -12.77 8.48 -5.65
C ARG A 304 -12.15 9.45 -4.65
N ARG A 305 -12.44 9.26 -3.36
CA ARG A 305 -11.96 10.10 -2.26
C ARG A 305 -10.63 9.65 -1.68
N PHE A 306 -10.42 8.35 -1.49
CA PHE A 306 -9.31 7.82 -0.69
C PHE A 306 -8.50 6.72 -1.38
N GLY A 307 -8.88 6.32 -2.60
CA GLY A 307 -8.12 5.36 -3.40
C GLY A 307 -6.78 5.91 -3.89
N PRO A 308 -5.90 5.05 -4.43
CA PRO A 308 -4.58 5.49 -4.91
C PRO A 308 -4.66 6.62 -5.94
N ARG A 309 -5.62 6.53 -6.86
CA ARG A 309 -5.90 7.54 -7.90
C ARG A 309 -7.11 8.42 -7.57
N SER A 310 -7.35 8.68 -6.28
CA SER A 310 -8.41 9.59 -5.86
C SER A 310 -8.19 11.01 -6.38
N GLU A 311 -9.23 11.67 -6.85
CA GLU A 311 -9.18 13.05 -7.39
C GLU A 311 -10.11 14.01 -6.65
N ALA A 312 -10.97 13.50 -5.76
CA ALA A 312 -12.02 14.27 -5.13
C ALA A 312 -11.47 15.41 -4.24
N GLN A 313 -11.91 16.63 -4.55
CA GLN A 313 -11.47 17.87 -3.88
C GLN A 313 -12.34 18.26 -2.69
N ASP A 314 -13.43 17.53 -2.45
CA ASP A 314 -14.32 17.77 -1.32
C ASP A 314 -13.55 17.63 0.00
N PRO A 315 -13.77 18.50 0.98
CA PRO A 315 -12.88 18.59 2.12
C PRO A 315 -13.11 17.47 3.13
N VAL A 316 -12.00 16.94 3.65
CA VAL A 316 -11.95 16.23 4.94
C VAL A 316 -11.57 17.24 6.03
N GLN A 317 -12.21 17.11 7.19
CA GLN A 317 -12.06 18.04 8.30
C GLN A 317 -11.84 17.29 9.60
N PHE A 318 -10.89 17.75 10.40
CA PHE A 318 -10.57 17.17 11.70
C PHE A 318 -9.94 18.20 12.63
N ASP A 319 -10.10 17.97 13.93
CA ASP A 319 -9.56 18.85 14.96
C ASP A 319 -8.23 18.32 15.51
N VAL A 320 -7.25 19.21 15.62
CA VAL A 320 -5.96 18.98 16.28
C VAL A 320 -5.78 20.03 17.37
N GLY A 321 -6.10 19.66 18.60
CA GLY A 321 -6.17 20.60 19.72
C GLY A 321 -7.29 21.61 19.50
N ALA A 322 -6.96 22.91 19.51
CA ALA A 322 -7.91 23.98 19.23
C ALA A 322 -8.05 24.33 17.73
N ASN A 323 -7.23 23.72 16.87
CA ASN A 323 -7.17 24.05 15.45
C ASN A 323 -7.99 23.06 14.63
N ARG A 324 -8.85 23.57 13.75
CA ARG A 324 -9.53 22.76 12.73
C ARG A 324 -8.70 22.74 11.47
N ILE A 325 -8.35 21.55 11.00
CA ILE A 325 -7.62 21.34 9.76
C ILE A 325 -8.62 20.96 8.67
N ILE A 326 -8.47 21.57 7.49
CA ILE A 326 -9.27 21.31 6.29
C ILE A 326 -8.32 20.96 5.16
N ARG A 327 -8.60 19.87 4.45
CA ARG A 327 -7.82 19.48 3.26
C ARG A 327 -8.66 18.70 2.25
N PRO A 328 -8.27 18.64 0.97
CA PRO A 328 -8.94 17.81 -0.03
C PRO A 328 -8.98 16.33 0.37
N SER A 329 -10.09 15.62 0.12
CA SER A 329 -10.22 14.18 0.39
C SER A 329 -9.15 13.36 -0.33
N CYS A 330 -8.82 13.72 -1.57
CA CYS A 330 -7.77 13.06 -2.36
C CYS A 330 -6.38 13.15 -1.73
N GLU A 331 -6.17 14.03 -0.75
CA GLU A 331 -4.91 14.15 0.00
C GLU A 331 -4.96 13.48 1.38
N ALA A 332 -6.06 12.82 1.73
CA ALA A 332 -6.19 12.01 2.93
C ALA A 332 -5.77 10.55 2.68
N ASN A 333 -5.82 9.73 3.72
CA ASN A 333 -5.53 8.29 3.65
C ASN A 333 -4.11 7.95 3.14
N ALA A 334 -3.10 8.78 3.42
CA ALA A 334 -1.76 8.53 2.92
C ALA A 334 -1.21 7.14 3.34
N LEU A 335 -1.58 6.64 4.52
CA LEU A 335 -1.17 5.32 4.97
C LEU A 335 -1.90 4.20 4.22
N GLY A 336 -3.20 4.32 3.99
CA GLY A 336 -3.95 3.36 3.17
C GLY A 336 -3.38 3.25 1.76
N LYS A 337 -3.03 4.39 1.14
CA LYS A 337 -2.37 4.43 -0.18
C LYS A 337 -0.97 3.83 -0.14
N ALA A 338 -0.16 4.16 0.86
CA ALA A 338 1.16 3.58 1.06
C ALA A 338 1.12 2.05 1.18
N LEU A 339 0.15 1.52 1.92
CA LEU A 339 -0.07 0.07 2.06
C LEU A 339 -0.46 -0.57 0.73
N MET A 340 -1.33 0.06 -0.06
CA MET A 340 -1.70 -0.42 -1.39
C MET A 340 -0.49 -0.42 -2.34
N VAL A 341 0.33 0.62 -2.33
CA VAL A 341 1.57 0.67 -3.13
C VAL A 341 2.54 -0.42 -2.67
N ALA A 342 2.76 -0.60 -1.37
CA ALA A 342 3.66 -1.63 -0.85
C ALA A 342 3.16 -3.05 -1.18
N ARG A 343 1.84 -3.29 -1.08
CA ARG A 343 1.20 -4.53 -1.49
C ARG A 343 1.46 -4.81 -2.97
N ASP A 344 1.26 -3.81 -3.82
CA ASP A 344 1.36 -3.93 -5.26
C ASP A 344 2.83 -4.15 -5.70
N ALA A 345 3.78 -3.55 -4.99
CA ALA A 345 5.21 -3.83 -5.15
C ALA A 345 5.56 -5.28 -4.76
N LEU A 346 5.08 -5.77 -3.61
CA LEU A 346 5.27 -7.15 -3.17
C LEU A 346 4.67 -8.17 -4.14
N LEU A 347 3.48 -7.87 -4.69
CA LEU A 347 2.84 -8.70 -5.73
C LEU A 347 3.65 -8.76 -7.01
N ALA A 348 4.43 -7.72 -7.30
CA ALA A 348 5.37 -7.65 -8.42
C ALA A 348 6.75 -8.27 -8.11
N GLY A 349 6.92 -8.89 -6.92
CA GLY A 349 8.17 -9.53 -6.49
C GLY A 349 9.23 -8.56 -5.96
N ALA A 350 8.85 -7.32 -5.61
CA ALA A 350 9.75 -6.38 -4.95
C ALA A 350 9.83 -6.71 -3.46
N ASP A 351 10.83 -7.50 -3.07
CA ASP A 351 11.12 -7.83 -1.67
C ASP A 351 12.13 -6.86 -1.05
N ALA A 352 11.91 -6.48 0.21
CA ALA A 352 12.84 -5.66 0.98
C ALA A 352 13.43 -6.44 2.18
N PRO A 353 14.49 -7.23 1.97
CA PRO A 353 15.15 -7.98 3.04
C PRO A 353 15.86 -7.04 4.03
N ALA A 354 16.23 -7.58 5.20
CA ALA A 354 16.91 -6.83 6.27
C ALA A 354 18.24 -6.17 5.85
N SER A 355 18.89 -6.67 4.79
CA SER A 355 20.14 -6.13 4.26
C SER A 355 19.95 -5.05 3.19
N MET A 356 18.70 -4.73 2.82
CA MET A 356 18.41 -3.76 1.77
C MET A 356 18.83 -2.35 2.18
N GLU A 357 19.43 -1.59 1.26
CA GLU A 357 19.64 -0.16 1.49
C GLU A 357 18.29 0.59 1.44
N LEU A 358 18.08 1.54 2.35
CA LEU A 358 16.86 2.34 2.42
C LEU A 358 16.53 3.00 1.07
N ARG A 359 17.55 3.45 0.34
CA ARG A 359 17.39 4.05 -0.99
C ARG A 359 16.76 3.10 -2.00
N ASP A 360 17.05 1.80 -1.90
CA ASP A 360 16.53 0.79 -2.80
C ASP A 360 15.06 0.51 -2.47
N ALA A 361 14.69 0.48 -1.18
CA ALA A 361 13.29 0.40 -0.77
C ALA A 361 12.46 1.60 -1.27
N VAL A 362 13.02 2.81 -1.18
CA VAL A 362 12.39 4.04 -1.73
C VAL A 362 12.28 3.96 -3.25
N ALA A 363 13.32 3.47 -3.95
CA ALA A 363 13.30 3.29 -5.40
C ALA A 363 12.23 2.27 -5.85
N LEU A 364 12.05 1.18 -5.11
CA LEU A 364 11.01 0.18 -5.38
C LEU A 364 9.60 0.77 -5.20
N ALA A 365 9.37 1.53 -4.11
CA ALA A 365 8.11 2.25 -3.91
C ALA A 365 7.85 3.27 -5.02
N ALA A 366 8.85 4.09 -5.36
CA ALA A 366 8.76 5.08 -6.43
C ALA A 366 8.49 4.45 -7.80
N ARG A 367 9.11 3.29 -8.09
CA ARG A 367 8.85 2.52 -9.31
C ARG A 367 7.40 2.06 -9.37
N GLN A 368 6.87 1.53 -8.26
CA GLN A 368 5.49 1.06 -8.21
C GLN A 368 4.48 2.22 -8.38
N MET A 369 4.69 3.33 -7.68
CA MET A 369 3.84 4.52 -7.82
C MET A 369 3.84 5.10 -9.24
N ARG A 370 4.97 5.06 -9.96
CA ARG A 370 5.02 5.45 -11.38
C ARG A 370 4.24 4.48 -12.28
N LEU A 371 4.31 3.18 -12.01
CA LEU A 371 3.51 2.18 -12.74
C LEU A 371 2.01 2.36 -12.51
N ASP A 372 1.63 2.74 -11.29
CA ASP A 372 0.23 2.99 -10.92
C ASP A 372 -0.25 4.41 -11.33
N GLU A 373 0.65 5.23 -11.89
CA GLU A 373 0.44 6.62 -12.30
C GLU A 373 -0.13 7.51 -11.19
N LEU A 374 0.41 7.37 -9.98
CA LEU A 374 -0.02 8.18 -8.85
C LEU A 374 0.45 9.63 -8.98
N PRO A 375 -0.39 10.61 -8.60
CA PRO A 375 -0.02 12.02 -8.66
C PRO A 375 1.04 12.34 -7.62
N VAL A 376 2.26 12.57 -8.09
CA VAL A 376 3.42 12.96 -7.28
C VAL A 376 4.20 14.04 -8.03
N ASP A 377 4.60 15.10 -7.33
CA ASP A 377 5.64 15.99 -7.81
C ASP A 377 6.99 15.28 -7.72
N TRP A 378 7.34 14.53 -8.77
CA TRP A 378 8.53 13.69 -8.81
C TRP A 378 9.82 14.51 -8.74
N GLU A 379 9.86 15.67 -9.37
CA GLU A 379 11.03 16.54 -9.34
C GLU A 379 11.30 17.04 -7.90
N CYS A 380 10.24 17.47 -7.21
CA CYS A 380 10.35 17.89 -5.81
C CYS A 380 10.70 16.72 -4.88
N ALA A 381 10.08 15.56 -5.08
CA ALA A 381 10.37 14.35 -4.30
C ALA A 381 11.83 13.90 -4.46
N GLU A 382 12.33 13.81 -5.70
CA GLU A 382 13.70 13.42 -6.00
C GLU A 382 14.72 14.40 -5.43
N ARG A 383 14.49 15.71 -5.57
CA ARG A 383 15.37 16.75 -5.03
C ARG A 383 15.45 16.72 -3.50
N LYS A 384 14.32 16.52 -2.80
CA LYS A 384 14.26 16.58 -1.33
C LYS A 384 14.61 15.26 -0.66
N LEU A 385 14.42 14.14 -1.35
CA LEU A 385 14.93 12.85 -0.92
C LEU A 385 16.34 12.59 -1.45
N ALA A 386 16.97 13.51 -2.20
CA ALA A 386 18.32 13.33 -2.70
C ALA A 386 19.30 13.00 -1.56
N ASP A 387 19.27 13.76 -0.46
CA ASP A 387 20.09 13.53 0.74
C ASP A 387 19.75 12.21 1.47
N ALA A 388 18.54 11.67 1.24
CA ALA A 388 18.12 10.34 1.70
C ALA A 388 18.54 9.21 0.75
N LEU A 389 18.97 9.52 -0.48
CA LEU A 389 19.20 8.61 -1.59
C LEU A 389 20.66 8.59 -2.09
N THR A 390 21.46 9.63 -1.82
CA THR A 390 22.89 9.69 -2.18
C THR A 390 23.78 9.26 -1.02
N ALA A 391 24.81 8.48 -1.36
CA ALA A 391 25.90 8.20 -0.44
C ALA A 391 26.64 9.50 -0.14
N SER A 392 26.87 9.79 1.15
CA SER A 392 27.98 10.66 1.49
C SER A 392 29.24 9.98 0.96
N VAL A 393 29.91 10.63 0.01
CA VAL A 393 31.22 10.23 -0.52
C VAL A 393 32.24 10.21 0.60
#